data_AF-A0AAE0G1J4-F1
#
_entry.id   AF-A0AAE0G1J4-F1
#
_cell.length_a   1.000
_cell.length_b   1.000
_cell.length_c   1.000
_cell.angle_alpha   90.00
_cell.angle_beta   90.00
_cell.angle_gamma   90.00
#
_symmetry.space_group_name_H-M   'P 1'
#
loop_
_entity.id
_entity.type
_entity.pdbx_description
1 polymer ?
#
loop_
_entity_poly.entity_id
_entity_poly.type
_entity_poly.pdbx_seq_one_letter_code
_entity_poly.pdbx_strand_id
1 'polypeptide(L)'
;MSGASAMFGNFWNQTKQGASDAKDLASLGAQRTKLNTELKFLEQKIKSRKEKFGIAIYGPLVNDNKTDIDAVVLECKKEIDGLEEQERAKLAEIESLKQKMDGIMKGDAAPAADPEA
;
A
#
# COMPACT_ATOMS: atom_id res chain seq x y z
N MET A 1 -19.54 -9.53 -47.78
CA MET A 1 -19.89 -8.65 -46.63
C MET A 1 -19.36 -9.21 -45.29
N SER A 2 -18.10 -9.68 -45.23
CA SER A 2 -17.56 -10.41 -44.06
C SER A 2 -16.76 -9.54 -43.06
N GLY A 3 -16.38 -8.31 -43.42
CA GLY A 3 -15.48 -7.48 -42.60
C GLY A 3 -16.17 -6.75 -41.45
N ALA A 4 -17.40 -6.25 -41.65
CA ALA A 4 -18.10 -5.42 -40.66
C ALA A 4 -18.51 -6.18 -39.39
N SER A 5 -18.88 -7.46 -39.51
CA SER A 5 -19.25 -8.28 -38.35
C SER A 5 -18.04 -8.68 -37.50
N ALA A 6 -16.87 -8.87 -38.11
CA ALA A 6 -15.62 -9.15 -37.40
C ALA A 6 -15.10 -7.91 -36.67
N MET A 7 -15.17 -6.74 -37.32
CA MET A 7 -14.85 -5.45 -36.69
C MET A 7 -15.76 -5.14 -35.49
N PHE A 8 -17.07 -5.40 -35.60
CA PHE A 8 -18.00 -5.22 -34.47
C PHE A 8 -17.72 -6.18 -33.30
N GLY A 9 -17.41 -7.45 -33.58
CA GLY A 9 -17.03 -8.43 -32.56
C GLY A 9 -15.76 -8.03 -31.80
N ASN A 10 -14.72 -7.56 -32.50
CA ASN A 10 -13.50 -7.03 -31.88
C ASN A 10 -13.77 -5.78 -31.03
N PHE A 11 -14.55 -4.83 -31.54
CA PHE A 11 -14.92 -3.61 -30.80
C PHE A 11 -15.69 -3.92 -29.52
N TRP A 12 -16.66 -4.85 -29.58
CA TRP A 12 -17.43 -5.27 -28.41
C TRP A 12 -16.57 -5.97 -27.36
N ASN A 13 -15.66 -6.85 -27.79
CA ASN A 13 -14.72 -7.52 -26.89
C ASN A 13 -13.75 -6.52 -26.25
N GLN A 14 -13.21 -5.57 -27.02
CA GLN A 14 -12.31 -4.53 -26.52
C GLN A 14 -13.00 -3.61 -25.51
N THR A 15 -14.25 -3.20 -25.79
CA THR A 15 -15.06 -2.40 -24.86
C THR A 15 -15.35 -3.15 -23.56
N LYS A 16 -15.67 -4.44 -23.64
CA LYS A 16 -15.90 -5.30 -22.47
C LYS A 16 -14.63 -5.48 -21.64
N GLN A 17 -13.47 -5.63 -22.29
CA GLN A 17 -12.17 -5.76 -21.64
C GLN A 17 -11.81 -4.48 -20.89
N GLY A 18 -11.84 -3.31 -21.55
CA GLY A 18 -11.54 -2.03 -20.90
C GLY A 18 -12.49 -1.69 -19.75
N ALA A 19 -13.77 -2.07 -19.83
CA ALA A 19 -14.70 -1.93 -18.71
C ALA A 19 -14.35 -2.82 -17.50
N SER A 20 -13.84 -4.04 -17.75
CA SER A 20 -13.35 -4.94 -16.70
C SER A 20 -12.08 -4.39 -16.04
N ASP A 21 -11.14 -3.93 -16.85
CA ASP A 21 -9.85 -3.42 -16.38
C ASP A 21 -10.02 -2.11 -15.59
N ALA A 22 -10.93 -1.23 -16.03
CA ALA A 22 -11.30 -0.02 -15.27
C ALA A 22 -11.92 -0.35 -13.90
N LYS A 23 -12.76 -1.38 -13.82
CA LYS A 23 -13.36 -1.85 -12.56
C LYS A 23 -12.28 -2.39 -11.62
N ASP A 24 -11.36 -3.19 -12.14
CA ASP A 24 -10.28 -3.77 -11.33
C ASP A 24 -9.31 -2.69 -10.84
N LEU A 25 -8.94 -1.73 -11.68
CA LEU A 25 -8.15 -0.56 -11.29
C LEU A 25 -8.83 0.27 -10.21
N ALA A 26 -10.15 0.51 -10.32
CA ALA A 26 -10.90 1.24 -9.31
C ALA A 26 -10.90 0.50 -7.96
N SER A 27 -11.09 -0.82 -7.97
CA SER A 27 -11.04 -1.65 -6.77
C SER A 27 -9.65 -1.64 -6.11
N LEU A 28 -8.59 -1.83 -6.90
CA LEU A 28 -7.21 -1.78 -6.42
C LEU A 28 -6.84 -0.39 -5.89
N GLY A 29 -7.31 0.68 -6.54
CA GLY A 29 -7.13 2.06 -6.09
C GLY A 29 -7.78 2.33 -4.73
N ALA A 30 -9.00 1.82 -4.51
CA ALA A 30 -9.68 1.90 -3.21
C ALA A 30 -8.91 1.13 -2.12
N GLN A 31 -8.45 -0.09 -2.42
CA GLN A 31 -7.63 -0.89 -1.50
C GLN A 31 -6.32 -0.17 -1.13
N ARG A 32 -5.60 0.38 -2.12
CA ARG A 32 -4.39 1.16 -1.89
C ARG A 32 -4.64 2.39 -1.01
N THR A 33 -5.75 3.09 -1.22
CA THR A 33 -6.13 4.26 -0.40
C THR A 33 -6.39 3.85 1.06
N LYS A 34 -7.07 2.73 1.28
CA LYS A 34 -7.28 2.17 2.61
C LYS A 34 -5.94 1.84 3.28
N LEU A 35 -5.04 1.13 2.60
CA LEU A 35 -3.73 0.77 3.15
C LEU A 35 -2.88 2.00 3.46
N ASN A 36 -2.88 3.03 2.61
CA ASN A 36 -2.19 4.30 2.89
C ASN A 36 -2.74 5.01 4.14
N THR A 37 -4.04 4.88 4.39
CA THR A 37 -4.67 5.45 5.60
C THR A 37 -4.24 4.68 6.84
N GLU A 38 -4.23 3.35 6.77
CA GLU A 38 -3.71 2.48 7.84
C GLU A 38 -2.23 2.77 8.11
N LEU A 39 -1.42 2.96 7.07
CA LEU A 39 0.00 3.30 7.18
C LEU A 39 0.21 4.62 7.94
N LYS A 40 -0.48 5.69 7.54
CA LYS A 40 -0.40 6.99 8.22
C LYS A 40 -0.82 6.89 9.69
N PHE A 41 -1.79 6.05 9.99
CA PHE A 41 -2.21 5.82 11.38
C PHE A 41 -1.13 5.08 12.19
N LEU A 42 -0.44 4.11 11.59
CA LEU A 42 0.71 3.44 12.21
C LEU A 42 1.88 4.40 12.44
N GLU A 43 2.22 5.24 11.46
CA GLU A 43 3.24 6.28 11.60
C GLU A 43 2.94 7.22 12.78
N GLN A 44 1.68 7.67 12.91
CA GLN A 44 1.23 8.49 14.04
C GLN A 44 1.34 7.76 15.38
N LYS A 45 1.01 6.46 15.42
CA LYS A 45 1.18 5.65 16.64
C LYS A 45 2.63 5.50 17.05
N ILE A 46 3.53 5.21 16.10
CA ILE A 46 4.97 5.10 16.34
C ILE A 46 5.49 6.43 16.89
N LYS A 47 5.14 7.54 16.26
CA LYS A 47 5.50 8.89 16.72
C LYS A 47 5.00 9.14 18.16
N SER A 48 3.72 8.89 18.42
CA SER A 48 3.13 9.07 19.75
C SER A 48 3.81 8.19 20.81
N ARG A 49 4.22 6.96 20.46
CA ARG A 49 4.90 6.08 21.40
C ARG A 49 6.34 6.54 21.70
N LYS A 50 7.05 7.05 20.69
CA LYS A 50 8.37 7.70 20.86
C LYS A 50 8.28 8.96 21.74
N GLU A 51 7.22 9.77 21.59
CA GLU A 51 6.98 10.94 22.45
C GLU A 51 6.67 10.53 23.90
N LYS A 52 5.77 9.56 24.11
CA LYS A 52 5.44 9.04 25.45
C LYS A 52 6.64 8.43 26.16
N PHE A 53 7.54 7.77 25.41
CA PHE A 53 8.80 7.26 25.95
C PHE A 53 9.64 8.38 26.56
N GLY A 54 9.83 9.50 25.85
CA GLY A 54 10.61 10.63 26.36
C GLY A 54 10.07 11.16 27.69
N ILE A 55 8.74 11.19 27.86
CA ILE A 55 8.09 11.58 29.11
C ILE A 55 8.33 10.52 30.20
N ALA A 56 8.12 9.24 29.87
CA ALA A 56 8.22 8.14 30.81
C ALA A 56 9.65 7.90 31.32
N ILE A 57 10.66 8.10 30.46
CA ILE A 57 12.06 7.80 30.77
C ILE A 57 12.73 8.90 31.61
N TYR A 58 12.21 10.14 31.57
CA TYR A 58 12.84 11.28 32.24
C TYR A 58 12.97 11.08 33.76
N GLY A 59 11.89 10.66 34.42
CA GLY A 59 11.89 10.42 35.87
C GLY A 59 12.92 9.36 36.30
N PRO A 60 12.87 8.14 35.74
CA PRO A 60 13.87 7.10 35.98
C PRO A 60 15.32 7.55 35.71
N LEU A 61 15.56 8.29 34.62
CA LEU A 61 16.90 8.80 34.26
C LEU A 61 17.43 9.81 35.28
N VAL A 62 16.61 10.79 35.68
CA VAL A 62 17.03 11.81 36.65
C VAL A 62 17.35 11.19 38.01
N ASN A 63 16.66 10.11 38.36
CA ASN A 63 16.84 9.42 39.64
C ASN A 63 17.90 8.31 39.60
N ASP A 64 18.61 8.11 38.47
CA ASP A 64 19.53 6.98 38.21
C ASP A 64 18.92 5.61 38.58
N ASN A 65 17.61 5.45 38.39
CA ASN A 65 16.92 4.20 38.67
C ASN A 65 17.03 3.25 37.48
N LYS A 66 18.15 2.52 37.42
CA LYS A 66 18.47 1.59 36.31
C LYS A 66 17.39 0.55 36.04
N THR A 67 16.77 0.00 37.08
CA THR A 67 15.71 -1.00 36.91
C THR A 67 14.52 -0.43 36.13
N ASP A 68 14.09 0.78 36.46
CA ASP A 68 12.97 1.42 35.79
C ASP A 68 13.35 1.92 34.39
N ILE A 69 14.59 2.38 34.20
CA ILE A 69 15.14 2.75 32.88
C ILE A 69 15.05 1.54 31.94
N ASP A 70 15.59 0.40 32.37
CA ASP A 70 15.62 -0.83 31.57
C ASP A 70 14.21 -1.30 31.24
N ALA A 71 13.28 -1.23 32.21
CA ALA A 71 11.88 -1.60 32.00
C ALA A 71 11.19 -0.71 30.96
N VAL A 72 11.33 0.62 31.07
CA VAL A 72 10.70 1.59 30.14
C VAL A 72 11.29 1.46 28.73
N VAL A 73 12.62 1.27 28.62
CA VAL A 73 13.28 1.07 27.32
C VAL A 73 12.82 -0.23 26.67
N LEU A 74 12.78 -1.33 27.42
CA LEU A 74 12.37 -2.64 26.90
C LEU A 74 10.91 -2.62 26.41
N GLU A 75 10.00 -2.06 27.20
CA GLU A 75 8.58 -1.93 26.85
C GLU A 75 8.41 -1.08 25.59
N CYS A 76 9.02 0.11 25.57
CA CYS A 76 8.92 1.01 24.43
C CYS A 76 9.48 0.38 23.15
N LYS A 77 10.64 -0.27 23.24
CA LYS A 77 11.27 -0.97 22.13
C LYS A 77 10.35 -2.03 21.57
N LYS A 78 9.82 -2.91 22.42
CA LYS A 78 8.93 -4.01 22.00
C LYS A 78 7.72 -3.49 21.24
N GLU A 79 7.12 -2.39 21.70
CA GLU A 79 5.95 -1.83 21.03
C GLU A 79 6.26 -1.11 19.73
N ILE A 80 7.36 -0.35 19.68
CA ILE A 80 7.81 0.28 18.45
C ILE A 80 8.16 -0.79 17.41
N ASP A 81 8.92 -1.82 17.80
CA ASP A 81 9.32 -2.91 16.89
C ASP A 81 8.09 -3.60 16.28
N GLY A 82 7.06 -3.86 17.09
CA GLY A 82 5.81 -4.47 16.62
C GLY A 82 4.95 -3.56 15.74
N LEU A 83 4.99 -2.23 15.93
CA LEU A 83 4.34 -1.27 15.05
C LEU A 83 5.11 -1.11 13.73
N GLU A 84 6.43 -1.05 13.78
CA GLU A 84 7.30 -0.96 12.60
C GLU A 84 7.21 -2.24 11.74
N GLU A 85 6.99 -3.41 12.35
CA GLU A 85 6.68 -4.64 11.61
C GLU A 85 5.36 -4.56 10.84
N GLN A 86 4.31 -4.03 11.47
CA GLN A 86 3.03 -3.79 10.79
C GLN A 86 3.18 -2.78 9.65
N GLU A 87 3.95 -1.71 9.87
CA GLU A 87 4.25 -0.70 8.86
C GLU A 87 4.94 -1.33 7.64
N ARG A 88 6.00 -2.14 7.87
CA ARG A 88 6.70 -2.88 6.81
C ARG A 88 5.78 -3.81 6.03
N ALA A 89 4.91 -4.55 6.72
CA ALA A 89 3.95 -5.44 6.08
C ALA A 89 2.98 -4.66 5.17
N LYS A 90 2.48 -3.50 5.63
CA LYS A 90 1.58 -2.64 4.85
C LYS A 90 2.26 -2.00 3.65
N LEU A 91 3.52 -1.59 3.78
CA LEU A 91 4.32 -1.09 2.67
C LEU A 91 4.52 -2.16 1.58
N ALA A 92 4.82 -3.40 1.98
CA ALA A 92 4.94 -4.52 1.03
C ALA A 92 3.62 -4.80 0.29
N GLU A 93 2.48 -4.71 0.99
CA GLU A 93 1.15 -4.88 0.40
C GLU A 93 0.83 -3.76 -0.62
N ILE A 94 1.14 -2.50 -0.29
CA ILE A 94 0.99 -1.35 -1.19
C ILE A 94 1.82 -1.53 -2.46
N GLU A 95 3.08 -1.97 -2.32
CA GLU A 95 3.95 -2.20 -3.48
C GLU A 95 3.44 -3.34 -4.37
N SER A 96 2.91 -4.42 -3.77
CA SER A 96 2.26 -5.50 -4.52
C SER A 96 1.03 -5.01 -5.29
N LEU A 97 0.18 -4.18 -4.67
CA LEU A 97 -0.98 -3.59 -5.36
C LEU A 97 -0.55 -2.68 -6.51
N LYS A 98 0.49 -1.88 -6.32
CA LYS A 98 1.04 -1.01 -7.36
C LYS A 98 1.51 -1.83 -8.57
N GLN A 99 2.26 -2.91 -8.35
CA GLN A 99 2.69 -3.81 -9.43
C GLN A 99 1.50 -4.44 -10.18
N LYS A 100 0.44 -4.83 -9.47
CA LYS A 100 -0.79 -5.34 -10.09
C LYS A 100 -1.48 -4.28 -10.96
N MET A 101 -1.60 -3.05 -10.45
CA MET A 101 -2.18 -1.93 -11.21
C MET A 101 -1.35 -1.62 -12.46
N ASP A 102 -0.02 -1.57 -12.34
CA ASP A 102 0.89 -1.34 -13.46
C ASP A 102 0.79 -2.45 -14.52
N GLY A 103 0.54 -3.70 -14.10
CA GLY A 103 0.29 -4.83 -15.00
C GLY A 103 -0.97 -4.66 -15.84
N ILE A 104 -2.07 -4.20 -15.23
CA ILE A 104 -3.33 -3.93 -15.94
C ILE A 104 -3.14 -2.75 -16.91
N MET A 105 -2.51 -1.66 -16.47
CA MET A 105 -2.26 -0.48 -17.32
C MET A 105 -1.31 -0.76 -18.50
N LYS A 106 -0.34 -1.67 -18.34
CA LYS A 106 0.54 -2.10 -19.44
C LYS A 106 -0.11 -3.11 -20.37
N GLY A 107 -1.08 -3.90 -19.89
CA GLY A 107 -1.91 -4.79 -20.71
C GLY A 107 -2.74 -4.04 -21.76
N ASP A 108 -3.16 -2.81 -21.44
CA ASP A 108 -3.87 -1.91 -22.37
C ASP A 108 -2.97 -1.25 -23.44
N ALA A 109 -1.64 -1.36 -23.35
CA ALA A 109 -0.70 -0.64 -24.23
C ALA A 109 -0.29 -1.38 -25.52
N ALA A 110 -0.86 -2.55 -25.83
CA ALA A 110 -0.66 -3.25 -27.12
C ALA A 110 -1.97 -3.90 -27.59
N PRO A 111 -2.43 -3.74 -28.86
CA PRO A 111 -1.68 -3.40 -30.06
C PRO A 111 -2.19 -2.13 -30.79
N ALA A 112 -1.31 -1.16 -30.99
CA ALA A 112 -1.46 -0.14 -32.03
C ALA A 112 -0.29 -0.27 -32.99
N ALA A 113 -0.32 -1.31 -33.82
CA ALA A 113 0.53 -1.41 -35.01
C ALA A 113 -0.08 -2.42 -35.98
N ASP A 114 -1.14 -2.02 -36.69
CA ASP A 114 -1.26 -2.44 -38.09
C ASP A 114 -0.50 -1.39 -38.90
N PRO A 115 0.73 -1.67 -39.38
CA PRO A 115 1.25 -0.92 -40.50
C PRO A 115 0.49 -1.38 -41.75
N GLU A 116 -0.14 -0.42 -42.42
CA GLU A 116 -0.74 -0.59 -43.75
C GLU A 116 0.12 -1.47 -44.68
N ALA A 117 -0.49 -2.53 -45.22
CA ALA A 117 -0.15 -3.12 -46.52
C ALA A 117 -1.32 -3.97 -47.04
#